data_AF-A0A3D9IP79-F1
#
_entry.id   AF-A0A3D9IP79-F1
#
_cell.length_a   1.000
_cell.length_b   1.000
_cell.length_c   1.000
_cell.angle_alpha   90.00
_cell.angle_beta   90.00
_cell.angle_gamma   90.00
#
_symmetry.space_group_name_H-M   'P 1'
#
loop_
_entity.id
_entity.type
_entity.pdbx_description
1 polymer ?
#
loop_
_entity_poly.entity_id
_entity_poly.type
_entity_poly.pdbx_seq_one_letter_code
_entity_poly.pdbx_strand_id
1 'polypeptide(L)'
;MVRVLNGLAIFFIISGVFSGIILGNYGTGGFSWSLAITWWISGMITGIVFFAIAVILEYVEDTNARVRNLEYELIQKNAPPSVPTKIGNSKANLSKLSGFTLGKPEE
;
A
#
# COMPACT_ATOMS: atom_id res chain seq x y z
N MET A 1 -2.43 -2.97 3.95
CA MET A 1 -2.02 -2.82 5.36
C MET A 1 -3.21 -2.93 6.32
N VAL A 2 -4.31 -2.23 6.02
CA VAL A 2 -5.58 -2.22 6.77
C VAL A 2 -6.11 -3.61 7.13
N ARG A 3 -6.10 -4.59 6.21
CA ARG A 3 -6.58 -5.97 6.47
C ARG A 3 -5.82 -6.67 7.61
N VAL A 4 -4.52 -6.42 7.74
CA VAL A 4 -3.68 -7.00 8.80
C VAL A 4 -4.01 -6.36 10.14
N LEU A 5 -4.19 -5.03 10.16
CA LEU A 5 -4.61 -4.32 11.37
C LEU A 5 -6.01 -4.75 11.85
N ASN A 6 -6.96 -4.91 10.93
CA ASN A 6 -8.30 -5.39 11.27
C ASN A 6 -8.25 -6.82 11.80
N GLY A 7 -7.41 -7.68 11.21
CA GLY A 7 -7.17 -9.03 11.73
C GLY A 7 -6.58 -9.01 13.15
N LEU A 8 -5.58 -8.15 13.40
CA LEU A 8 -4.99 -7.95 14.72
C LEU A 8 -6.00 -7.40 15.74
N ALA A 9 -6.85 -6.46 15.34
CA ALA A 9 -7.91 -5.91 16.20
C ALA A 9 -8.87 -7.03 16.67
N ILE A 10 -9.35 -7.85 15.74
CA ILE A 10 -10.22 -9.00 16.05
C ILE A 10 -9.49 -10.00 16.95
N PHE A 11 -8.23 -10.30 16.63
CA PHE A 11 -7.41 -11.19 17.44
C PHE A 11 -7.26 -10.70 18.88
N PHE A 12 -6.98 -9.41 19.11
CA PHE A 12 -6.86 -8.84 20.45
C PHE A 12 -8.18 -8.85 21.22
N ILE A 13 -9.31 -8.58 20.56
CA ILE A 13 -10.63 -8.67 21.20
C ILE A 13 -10.89 -10.10 21.66
N ILE A 14 -10.72 -11.07 20.77
CA ILE A 14 -10.94 -12.49 21.06
C ILE A 14 -9.99 -12.97 22.17
N SER A 15 -8.70 -12.63 22.05
CA SER A 15 -7.69 -12.95 23.06
C SER A 15 -8.02 -12.34 24.43
N GLY A 16 -8.50 -11.10 24.48
CA GLY A 16 -8.95 -10.45 25.70
C GLY A 16 -10.15 -11.15 26.34
N VAL A 17 -11.12 -11.60 25.52
CA VAL A 17 -12.28 -12.38 25.99
C VAL A 17 -11.83 -13.70 26.64
N PHE A 18 -11.00 -14.48 25.94
CA PHE A 18 -10.49 -15.75 26.48
C PHE A 18 -9.59 -15.55 27.69
N SER A 19 -8.71 -14.56 27.67
CA SER A 19 -7.84 -14.22 28.80
C SER A 19 -8.66 -13.89 30.04
N GLY A 20 -9.74 -13.10 29.90
CA GLY A 20 -10.65 -12.81 31.00
C GLY A 20 -11.32 -14.06 31.59
N ILE A 21 -11.72 -15.01 30.75
CA ILE A 21 -12.31 -16.28 31.21
C ILE A 21 -11.26 -17.13 31.94
N ILE A 22 -10.06 -17.24 31.38
CA ILE A 22 -8.97 -18.05 31.94
C ILE A 22 -8.58 -17.47 33.30
N LEU A 23 -8.18 -16.20 33.35
CA LEU A 23 -7.72 -15.54 34.56
C LEU A 23 -8.84 -15.38 35.60
N GLY A 24 -10.10 -15.22 35.16
CA GLY A 24 -11.25 -15.24 36.06
C GLY A 24 -11.37 -16.57 36.84
N ASN A 25 -11.03 -17.71 36.22
CA ASN A 25 -11.04 -19.02 36.87
C ASN A 25 -9.84 -19.28 37.81
N TYR A 26 -8.78 -18.47 37.77
CA TYR A 26 -7.65 -18.59 38.68
C TYR A 26 -7.91 -17.95 40.07
N GLY A 27 -9.09 -17.37 40.29
CA GLY A 27 -9.47 -16.80 41.58
C GLY A 27 -9.61 -17.88 42.67
N THR A 28 -9.00 -17.65 43.83
CA THR A 28 -8.96 -18.59 44.98
C THR A 28 -10.31 -18.80 45.69
N GLY A 29 -11.41 -18.27 45.16
CA GLY A 29 -12.75 -18.34 45.75
C GLY A 29 -13.87 -18.54 44.74
N GLY A 30 -13.54 -19.03 43.53
CA GLY A 30 -14.45 -19.11 42.39
C GLY A 30 -14.15 -18.06 41.33
N PHE A 31 -15.07 -17.89 40.39
CA PHE A 31 -14.83 -17.03 39.23
C PHE A 31 -14.72 -15.54 39.62
N SER A 32 -13.56 -14.95 39.37
CA SER A 32 -13.30 -13.53 39.60
C SER A 32 -13.88 -12.68 38.46
N TRP A 33 -15.13 -12.26 38.65
CA TRP A 33 -15.85 -11.40 37.70
C TRP A 33 -15.16 -10.06 37.47
N SER A 34 -14.59 -9.46 38.51
CA SER A 34 -13.87 -8.18 38.38
C SER A 34 -12.71 -8.31 37.41
N LEU A 35 -11.91 -9.36 37.56
CA LEU A 35 -10.76 -9.61 36.70
C LEU A 35 -11.21 -9.93 35.27
N ALA A 36 -12.23 -10.78 35.09
CA ALA A 36 -12.76 -11.10 33.78
C ALA A 36 -13.27 -9.86 33.03
N ILE A 37 -14.07 -9.01 33.70
CA ILE A 37 -14.62 -7.78 33.12
C ILE A 37 -13.49 -6.80 32.76
N THR A 38 -12.48 -6.64 33.60
CA THR A 38 -11.32 -5.78 33.30
C THR A 38 -10.62 -6.24 32.01
N TRP A 39 -10.40 -7.54 31.82
CA TRP A 39 -9.78 -8.07 30.61
C TRP A 39 -10.66 -7.92 29.38
N TRP A 40 -11.98 -8.09 29.51
CA TRP A 40 -12.91 -7.88 28.41
C TRP A 40 -12.94 -6.42 27.96
N ILE A 41 -13.05 -5.48 28.91
CA ILE A 41 -13.04 -4.05 28.61
C ILE A 41 -11.70 -3.66 28.00
N SER A 42 -10.58 -4.12 28.56
CA SER A 42 -9.25 -3.84 28.02
C SER A 42 -9.09 -4.36 26.60
N GLY A 43 -9.48 -5.61 26.33
CA GLY A 43 -9.44 -6.20 24.98
C GLY A 43 -10.31 -5.44 23.98
N MET A 44 -11.50 -5.00 24.40
CA MET A 44 -12.39 -4.18 23.57
C MET A 44 -11.78 -2.81 23.24
N ILE A 45 -11.24 -2.11 24.24
CA ILE A 45 -10.58 -0.81 24.04
C ILE A 45 -9.41 -0.95 23.07
N THR A 46 -8.54 -1.94 23.29
CA THR A 46 -7.41 -2.20 22.39
C THR A 46 -7.90 -2.49 20.97
N GLY A 47 -8.90 -3.34 20.80
CA GLY A 47 -9.49 -3.63 19.48
C GLY A 47 -10.01 -2.38 18.77
N ILE A 48 -10.75 -1.52 19.48
CA ILE A 48 -11.25 -0.26 18.94
C ILE A 48 -10.11 0.66 18.49
N VAL A 49 -9.04 0.76 19.29
CA VAL A 49 -7.87 1.57 18.94
C VAL A 49 -7.22 1.06 17.65
N PHE A 50 -7.04 -0.25 17.51
CA PHE A 50 -6.48 -0.83 16.28
C PHE A 50 -7.38 -0.59 15.06
N PHE A 51 -8.70 -0.70 15.21
CA PHE A 51 -9.63 -0.35 14.14
C PHE A 51 -9.55 1.13 13.77
N ALA A 52 -9.48 2.03 14.76
CA ALA A 52 -9.34 3.47 14.51
C ALA A 52 -8.06 3.78 13.73
N ILE A 53 -6.93 3.16 14.11
CA ILE A 53 -5.66 3.31 13.38
C ILE A 53 -5.79 2.77 11.95
N ALA A 54 -6.48 1.63 11.76
CA ALA A 54 -6.70 1.05 10.44
C ALA A 54 -7.44 2.02 9.51
N VAL A 55 -8.50 2.65 10.02
CA VAL A 55 -9.30 3.66 9.30
C VAL A 55 -8.47 4.91 9.00
N ILE A 56 -7.69 5.40 9.97
CA ILE A 56 -6.81 6.57 9.76
C ILE A 56 -5.79 6.28 8.66
N LEU A 57 -5.17 5.10 8.66
CA LEU A 57 -4.23 4.70 7.63
C LEU A 57 -4.88 4.63 6.25
N GLU A 58 -6.11 4.14 6.16
CA GLU A 58 -6.87 4.12 4.90
C GLU A 58 -7.07 5.54 4.33
N TYR A 59 -7.44 6.50 5.19
CA TYR A 59 -7.57 7.90 4.79
C TYR A 59 -6.24 8.53 4.38
N VAL A 60 -5.15 8.18 5.05
CA VAL A 60 -3.81 8.68 4.70
C VAL A 60 -3.35 8.09 3.36
N GLU A 61 -3.57 6.80 3.13
CA GLU A 61 -3.26 6.13 1.86
C GLU A 61 -4.04 6.75 0.69
N ASP A 62 -5.36 6.99 0.85
CA ASP A 62 -6.19 7.64 -0.17
C ASP A 62 -5.75 9.09 -0.41
N THR A 63 -5.50 9.86 0.66
CA THR A 63 -5.03 11.24 0.54
C THR A 63 -3.69 11.32 -0.21
N ASN A 64 -2.74 10.44 0.13
CA ASN A 64 -1.45 10.39 -0.53
C ASN A 64 -1.57 10.03 -2.02
N ALA A 65 -2.46 9.09 -2.37
CA ALA A 65 -2.74 8.74 -3.76
C ALA A 65 -3.30 9.93 -4.56
N ARG A 66 -4.23 10.70 -3.96
CA ARG A 66 -4.79 11.91 -4.58
C ARG A 66 -3.74 12.99 -4.80
N VAL A 67 -2.90 13.27 -3.80
CA VAL A 67 -1.81 14.25 -3.92
C VAL A 67 -0.86 13.86 -5.05
N ARG A 68 -0.45 12.58 -5.10
CA ARG A 68 0.43 12.08 -6.16
C ARG A 68 -0.18 12.19 -7.56
N ASN A 69 -1.49 11.97 -7.69
CA ASN A 69 -2.19 12.17 -8.96
C ASN A 69 -2.24 13.65 -9.36
N LEU A 70 -2.49 14.56 -8.43
CA LEU A 70 -2.46 16.00 -8.68
C LEU A 70 -1.07 16.48 -9.08
N GLU A 71 -0.01 16.00 -8.42
CA GLU A 71 1.38 16.28 -8.80
C GLU A 71 1.66 15.81 -10.22
N TYR A 72 1.22 14.60 -10.58
CA TYR A 72 1.36 14.07 -11.93
C TYR A 72 0.64 14.95 -12.98
N GLU A 73 -0.61 15.33 -12.72
CA GLU A 73 -1.38 16.22 -13.60
C GLU A 73 -0.73 17.60 -13.74
N LEU A 74 -0.22 18.17 -12.64
CA LEU A 74 0.47 19.46 -12.66
C LEU A 74 1.78 19.38 -13.43
N ILE A 75 2.55 18.30 -13.28
CA ILE A 75 3.76 18.07 -14.06
C ILE A 75 3.41 17.91 -15.54
N GLN A 76 2.35 17.17 -15.88
CA GLN A 76 1.93 16.99 -17.26
C GLN A 76 1.40 18.28 -17.89
N LYS A 77 0.67 19.09 -17.12
CA LYS A 77 0.11 20.38 -17.57
C LYS A 77 1.18 21.48 -17.69
N ASN A 78 2.19 21.46 -16.82
CA ASN A 78 3.31 22.41 -16.85
C ASN A 78 4.53 21.87 -17.61
N ALA A 79 4.46 20.64 -18.13
CA ALA A 79 5.47 20.14 -19.04
C ALA A 79 5.54 21.11 -20.23
N PRO A 80 6.74 21.61 -20.60
CA PRO A 80 6.87 22.42 -21.80
C PRO A 80 6.23 21.64 -22.95
N PRO A 81 5.45 22.29 -23.84
CA PRO A 81 4.76 21.59 -24.91
C PRO A 81 5.79 20.69 -25.58
N SER A 82 5.53 19.38 -25.57
CA SER A 82 6.39 18.43 -26.25
C SER A 82 6.53 19.00 -27.65
N VAL A 83 7.72 19.54 -27.98
CA VAL A 83 8.04 19.95 -29.34
C VAL A 83 7.64 18.72 -30.13
N PRO A 84 6.62 18.79 -31.00
CA PRO A 84 6.20 17.61 -31.73
C PRO A 84 7.49 17.09 -32.33
N THR A 85 7.89 15.87 -31.93
CA THR A 85 9.06 15.22 -32.51
C THR A 85 8.77 15.29 -33.98
N LYS A 86 9.39 16.27 -34.65
CA LYS A 86 9.23 16.43 -36.07
C LYS A 86 9.82 15.11 -36.50
N ILE A 87 8.96 14.21 -36.95
CA ILE A 87 9.32 13.06 -37.76
C ILE A 87 9.85 13.73 -39.03
N GLY A 88 11.02 14.33 -38.86
CA GLY A 88 11.74 15.06 -39.85
C GLY A 88 12.26 13.94 -40.69
N ASN A 89 11.57 13.71 -41.80
CA ASN A 89 12.09 13.18 -43.05
C ASN A 89 13.57 12.88 -42.93
N SER A 90 13.90 11.75 -42.28
CA SER A 90 15.21 11.15 -42.40
C SER A 90 15.15 10.54 -43.78
N LYS A 91 15.31 11.41 -44.78
CA LYS A 91 15.86 11.04 -46.06
C LYS A 91 17.23 10.48 -45.72
N ALA A 92 17.24 9.21 -45.33
CA ALA A 92 18.41 8.36 -45.35
C ALA A 92 18.99 8.58 -46.74
N ASN A 93 20.02 9.41 -46.80
CA ASN A 93 20.61 9.80 -48.06
C ASN A 93 21.47 8.62 -48.52
N LEU A 94 20.81 7.67 -49.18
CA LEU A 94 21.39 6.45 -49.75
C LEU A 94 22.40 6.75 -50.86
N SER A 95 22.66 8.02 -51.19
CA SER A 95 23.73 8.42 -52.12
C SER A 95 25.13 8.04 -51.64
N LYS A 96 25.33 7.78 -50.34
CA LYS A 96 26.60 7.26 -49.81
C LYS A 96 26.74 5.73 -49.88
N LEU A 97 25.68 5.00 -50.28
CA LEU A 97 25.69 3.53 -50.41
C LEU A 97 25.94 3.03 -51.84
N SER A 98 26.07 3.92 -52.83
CA SER A 98 26.40 3.53 -54.22
C SER A 98 27.83 3.01 -54.40
N GLY A 99 28.69 3.16 -53.40
CA GLY A 99 30.09 2.69 -53.42
C GLY A 99 30.33 1.36 -52.71
N PHE A 100 29.31 0.71 -52.13
CA PHE A 100 29.51 -0.54 -51.39
C PHE A 100 29.42 -1.73 -52.34
N THR A 101 30.56 -2.14 -52.91
CA THR A 101 30.70 -3.40 -53.62
C THR A 101 30.80 -4.55 -52.62
N LEU A 102 29.82 -5.46 -52.63
CA LEU A 102 29.94 -6.75 -51.95
C LEU A 102 31.16 -7.49 -52.52
N GLY A 103 32.14 -7.75 -51.66
CA GLY A 103 33.31 -8.55 -52.00
C GLY A 103 32.89 -9.90 -52.57
N LYS A 104 33.57 -10.31 -53.65
CA LYS A 104 33.31 -11.59 -54.32
C LYS A 104 33.47 -12.76 -53.34
N PRO A 105 32.68 -13.84 -53.52
CA PRO A 105 32.86 -15.06 -52.75
C PRO A 105 34.19 -15.72 -53.17
N GLU A 106 35.00 -16.08 -52.18
CA GLU A 106 36.18 -16.92 -52.36
C GLU A 106 35.69 -18.35 -52.66
N GLU A 107 36.15 -18.91 -53.79
CA GLU A 107 36.02 -20.34 -54.14
C GLU A 107 37.08 -21.18 -53.43
#